data_AF-A0A8S0FLJ8-F1
#
_entry.id   AF-A0A8S0FLJ8-F1
#
_cell.length_a   1.000
_cell.length_b   1.000
_cell.length_c   1.000
_cell.angle_alpha   90.00
_cell.angle_beta   90.00
_cell.angle_gamma   90.00
#
_symmetry.space_group_name_H-M   'P 1'
#
loop_
_entity.id
_entity.type
_entity.pdbx_description
1 polymer ?
#
loop_
_entity_poly.entity_id
_entity_poly.type
_entity_poly.pdbx_seq_one_letter_code
_entity_poly.pdbx_strand_id
1 'polypeptide(L)'
;MLSGNKKMIHYRENIYSLDNYERYITDSSLFENTGDGIIYTGPTRTIVPLITVVEPVVSNQHSVLIIPGGGYRRIVYEREGLDVGRWIAGQGYTAFILSYRMPSVNGYYSFADAKNALNFISYWAGMSERTFKSVGCMGFSAGGHLAGYITHLHYEEETSVRPDWMALIYPVISLDRSIAHQGCRKRLLDAGESEYSASLENSVTEYMPPVTLLCMQQMIRMFQLFIL
;
A
#
# COMPACT_ATOMS: atom_id res chain seq x y z
N MET A 1 -11.76 -22.30 -16.23
CA MET A 1 -10.64 -21.73 -17.02
C MET A 1 -10.19 -20.45 -16.34
N LEU A 2 -9.09 -20.50 -15.58
CA LEU A 2 -8.48 -19.34 -14.91
C LEU A 2 -7.32 -18.85 -15.79
N SER A 3 -7.62 -18.03 -16.79
CA SER A 3 -6.61 -17.46 -17.69
C SER A 3 -6.12 -16.11 -17.15
N GLY A 4 -4.93 -16.08 -16.54
CA GLY A 4 -4.15 -14.86 -16.35
C GLY A 4 -3.70 -14.54 -14.91
N ASN A 5 -3.15 -15.50 -14.16
CA ASN A 5 -2.54 -15.19 -12.85
C ASN A 5 -1.25 -14.38 -13.01
N LYS A 6 -1.40 -13.05 -12.92
CA LYS A 6 -0.36 -12.05 -12.67
C LYS A 6 0.36 -12.42 -11.36
N LYS A 7 1.64 -12.77 -11.43
CA LYS A 7 2.45 -13.20 -10.27
C LYS A 7 2.64 -12.05 -9.27
N MET A 8 2.10 -12.19 -8.07
CA MET A 8 2.42 -11.38 -6.90
C MET A 8 3.36 -12.20 -6.02
N ILE A 9 4.46 -11.59 -5.58
CA ILE A 9 5.43 -12.25 -4.67
C ILE A 9 5.10 -11.81 -3.25
N HIS A 10 5.31 -12.68 -2.27
CA HIS A 10 5.14 -12.31 -0.88
C HIS A 10 6.28 -12.79 0.02
N TYR A 11 6.63 -11.95 0.99
CA TYR A 11 7.58 -12.24 2.05
C TYR A 11 6.89 -12.25 3.40
N ARG A 12 7.38 -13.12 4.29
CA ARG A 12 6.94 -13.19 5.67
C ARG A 12 8.09 -12.73 6.56
N GLU A 13 7.83 -11.70 7.36
CA GLU A 13 8.73 -11.18 8.37
C GLU A 13 8.13 -11.43 9.76
N ASN A 14 8.91 -12.07 10.62
CA ASN A 14 8.53 -12.31 12.02
C ASN A 14 9.28 -11.32 12.90
N ILE A 15 8.54 -10.53 13.70
CA ILE A 15 9.09 -9.49 14.57
C ILE A 15 10.09 -9.99 15.63
N TYR A 16 10.19 -11.30 15.84
CA TYR A 16 11.16 -11.94 16.73
C TYR A 16 12.55 -12.16 16.14
N SER A 17 12.70 -12.06 14.83
CA SER A 17 13.93 -12.48 14.16
C SER A 17 14.14 -11.65 12.90
N LEU A 18 14.92 -10.57 13.03
CA LEU A 18 15.47 -9.85 11.88
C LEU A 18 16.25 -10.77 10.92
N ASP A 19 16.66 -11.95 11.41
CA ASP A 19 17.44 -12.96 10.68
C ASP A 19 16.60 -14.05 9.98
N ASN A 20 15.27 -14.13 10.19
CA ASN A 20 14.43 -15.22 9.65
C ASN A 20 13.32 -14.71 8.74
N TYR A 21 13.69 -14.46 7.48
CA TYR A 21 12.74 -14.31 6.37
C TYR A 21 12.26 -15.69 5.92
N GLU A 22 11.00 -16.05 6.17
CA GLU A 22 10.39 -17.19 5.46
C GLU A 22 10.04 -16.73 4.04
N ARG A 23 10.96 -17.01 3.10
CA ARG A 23 10.83 -16.66 1.68
C ARG A 23 9.94 -17.68 0.96
N TYR A 24 8.73 -17.29 0.59
CA TYR A 24 8.01 -17.95 -0.50
C TYR A 24 8.37 -17.25 -1.83
N ILE A 25 9.51 -17.69 -2.38
CA ILE A 25 10.07 -17.56 -3.75
C ILE A 25 11.46 -16.87 -3.83
N THR A 26 12.42 -17.77 -4.14
CA THR A 26 13.75 -17.75 -4.79
C THR A 26 14.52 -16.43 -5.00
N ASP A 27 15.75 -16.40 -4.49
CA ASP A 27 16.90 -15.58 -4.94
C ASP A 27 16.86 -14.05 -4.71
N SER A 28 17.74 -13.56 -3.82
CA SER A 28 17.99 -12.14 -3.55
C SER A 28 18.54 -11.36 -4.75
N SER A 29 19.12 -12.03 -5.75
CA SER A 29 19.59 -11.39 -6.98
C SER A 29 18.46 -10.79 -7.83
N LEU A 30 17.22 -11.17 -7.54
CA LEU A 30 16.01 -10.71 -8.23
C LEU A 30 15.44 -9.41 -7.65
N PHE A 31 16.13 -8.81 -6.68
CA PHE A 31 15.73 -7.58 -6.01
C PHE A 31 16.79 -6.52 -6.21
N GLU A 32 16.38 -5.36 -6.69
CA GLU A 32 17.24 -4.20 -6.83
C GLU A 32 16.88 -3.18 -5.75
N ASN A 33 17.85 -2.89 -4.87
CA ASN A 33 17.79 -1.73 -4.00
C ASN A 33 18.24 -0.52 -4.80
N THR A 34 17.30 0.32 -5.16
CA THR A 34 17.54 1.49 -6.02
C THR A 34 18.12 2.69 -5.27
N GLY A 35 18.41 2.56 -3.97
CA GLY A 35 18.67 3.69 -3.07
C GLY A 35 17.40 4.46 -2.66
N ASP A 36 16.29 4.19 -3.36
CA ASP A 36 15.02 4.87 -3.24
C ASP A 36 13.87 3.93 -2.82
N GLY A 37 14.15 2.60 -2.75
CA GLY A 37 13.23 1.51 -2.37
C GLY A 37 13.69 0.15 -2.92
N ILE A 38 13.02 -0.94 -2.49
CA ILE A 38 13.26 -2.31 -2.99
C ILE A 38 12.25 -2.63 -4.11
N ILE A 39 12.77 -2.96 -5.29
CA ILE A 39 11.98 -3.40 -6.45
C ILE A 39 12.32 -4.86 -6.76
N TYR A 40 11.31 -5.72 -6.91
CA TYR A 40 11.53 -7.03 -7.53
C TYR A 40 11.68 -6.85 -9.03
N THR A 41 12.84 -7.21 -9.55
CA THR A 41 13.16 -7.17 -10.98
C THR A 41 13.04 -8.54 -11.64
N GLY A 42 13.09 -9.64 -10.87
CA GLY A 42 13.00 -10.99 -11.44
C GLY A 42 14.10 -11.30 -12.48
N PRO A 43 14.13 -12.53 -13.04
CA PRO A 43 15.19 -12.93 -13.99
C PRO A 43 15.15 -12.15 -15.31
N THR A 44 14.02 -11.52 -15.60
CA THR A 44 13.71 -10.79 -16.84
C THR A 44 13.75 -9.26 -16.70
N ARG A 45 14.17 -8.72 -15.54
CA ARG A 45 14.03 -7.28 -15.18
C ARG A 45 12.59 -6.75 -15.25
N THR A 46 11.60 -7.64 -15.11
CA THR A 46 10.20 -7.27 -15.03
C THR A 46 9.85 -6.85 -13.61
N ILE A 47 9.43 -5.60 -13.44
CA ILE A 47 8.89 -5.09 -12.18
C ILE A 47 7.61 -5.86 -11.86
N VAL A 48 7.55 -6.58 -10.73
CA VAL A 48 6.32 -7.22 -10.22
C VAL A 48 5.98 -6.68 -8.83
N PRO A 49 4.70 -6.64 -8.44
CA PRO A 49 4.32 -6.20 -7.10
C PRO A 49 4.77 -7.21 -6.03
N LEU A 50 5.08 -6.67 -4.86
CA LEU A 50 5.50 -7.44 -3.69
C LEU A 50 4.64 -7.08 -2.48
N ILE A 51 4.28 -8.09 -1.67
CA ILE A 51 3.68 -7.90 -0.36
C ILE A 51 4.60 -8.45 0.72
N THR A 52 4.86 -7.66 1.76
CA THR A 52 5.57 -8.14 2.95
C THR A 52 4.59 -8.24 4.10
N VAL A 53 4.47 -9.42 4.69
CA VAL A 53 3.59 -9.69 5.82
C VAL A 53 4.42 -9.62 7.10
N VAL A 54 4.09 -8.68 7.98
CA VAL A 54 4.69 -8.56 9.31
C VAL A 54 3.65 -9.03 10.33
N GLU A 55 3.93 -10.14 11.00
CA GLU A 55 3.01 -10.71 11.96
C GLU A 55 3.25 -10.23 13.39
N PRO A 56 2.17 -10.02 14.17
CA PRO A 56 2.27 -9.69 15.58
C PRO A 56 2.62 -10.94 16.39
N VAL A 57 3.23 -10.74 17.56
CA VAL A 57 3.42 -11.79 18.56
C VAL A 57 2.06 -12.32 19.03
N VAL A 58 1.26 -11.38 19.54
CA VAL A 58 -0.06 -11.64 20.09
C VAL A 58 -1.02 -10.95 19.14
N SER A 59 -1.74 -11.75 18.35
CA SER A 59 -2.67 -11.19 17.38
C SER A 59 -3.93 -10.68 18.07
N ASN A 60 -4.30 -9.45 17.76
CA ASN A 60 -5.62 -8.89 18.08
C ASN A 60 -6.69 -9.26 17.02
N GLN A 61 -6.31 -10.04 16.00
CA GLN A 61 -7.13 -10.44 14.84
C GLN A 61 -7.53 -9.27 13.93
N HIS A 62 -6.77 -8.18 13.90
CA HIS A 62 -6.93 -7.11 12.91
C HIS A 62 -5.75 -7.11 11.93
N SER A 63 -5.97 -6.64 10.71
CA SER A 63 -4.90 -6.44 9.73
C SER A 63 -4.94 -5.06 9.08
N VAL A 64 -3.81 -4.67 8.49
CA VAL A 64 -3.66 -3.40 7.79
C VAL A 64 -2.85 -3.60 6.53
N LEU A 65 -3.41 -3.21 5.37
CA LEU A 65 -2.63 -2.97 4.16
C LEU A 65 -1.92 -1.62 4.28
N ILE A 66 -0.60 -1.61 4.25
CA ILE A 66 0.24 -0.41 4.25
C ILE A 66 0.69 -0.16 2.81
N ILE A 67 0.39 1.04 2.31
CA ILE A 67 0.79 1.53 1.00
C ILE A 67 1.75 2.71 1.20
N PRO A 68 3.07 2.47 1.14
CA PRO A 68 4.07 3.52 1.26
C PRO A 68 3.94 4.55 0.14
N GLY A 69 4.42 5.76 0.40
CA GLY A 69 4.54 6.82 -0.58
C GLY A 69 5.85 6.75 -1.36
N GLY A 70 6.34 7.92 -1.77
CA GLY A 70 7.47 8.05 -2.69
C GLY A 70 7.11 8.69 -4.03
N GLY A 71 6.00 9.43 -4.07
CA GLY A 71 5.69 10.35 -5.15
C GLY A 71 5.46 9.70 -6.52
N TYR A 72 5.03 8.43 -6.54
CA TYR A 72 4.95 7.62 -7.77
C TYR A 72 6.27 7.54 -8.57
N ARG A 73 7.41 7.81 -7.91
CA ARG A 73 8.76 7.63 -8.49
C ARG A 73 9.56 6.53 -7.80
N ARG A 74 9.18 6.19 -6.57
CA ARG A 74 9.84 5.23 -5.69
C ARG A 74 8.88 4.73 -4.61
N ILE A 75 9.32 3.78 -3.81
CA ILE A 75 8.60 3.28 -2.62
C ILE A 75 9.44 3.61 -1.39
N VAL A 76 8.91 4.42 -0.46
CA VAL A 76 9.59 4.72 0.82
C VAL A 76 9.45 3.50 1.76
N TYR A 77 10.05 2.39 1.36
CA TYR A 77 9.75 1.06 1.90
C TYR A 77 10.20 0.90 3.35
N GLU A 78 11.40 1.37 3.71
CA GLU A 78 11.93 1.26 5.07
C GLU A 78 11.05 2.04 6.07
N ARG A 79 10.90 3.36 5.87
CA ARG A 79 10.28 4.25 6.87
C ARG A 79 8.75 4.22 6.87
N GLU A 80 8.11 4.17 5.71
CA GLU A 80 6.64 4.19 5.61
C GLU A 80 6.06 2.77 5.47
N GLY A 81 6.91 1.78 5.19
CA GLY A 81 6.54 0.37 5.11
C GLY A 81 6.98 -0.41 6.34
N LEU A 82 8.26 -0.80 6.43
CA LEU A 82 8.78 -1.71 7.46
C LEU A 82 8.67 -1.14 8.88
N ASP A 83 9.13 0.10 9.11
CA ASP A 83 9.10 0.70 10.45
C ASP A 83 7.64 0.83 10.96
N VAL A 84 6.74 1.29 10.10
CA VAL A 84 5.30 1.37 10.39
C VAL A 84 4.71 -0.02 10.59
N GLY A 85 5.04 -0.98 9.71
CA GLY A 85 4.55 -2.35 9.79
C GLY A 85 4.96 -3.06 11.07
N ARG A 86 6.22 -2.88 11.50
CA ARG A 86 6.73 -3.37 12.79
C ARG A 86 6.03 -2.70 13.96
N TRP A 87 5.85 -1.38 13.92
CA TRP A 87 5.13 -0.67 14.97
C TRP A 87 3.68 -1.13 15.11
N ILE A 88 2.94 -1.25 13.99
CA ILE A 88 1.57 -1.75 13.93
C ILE A 88 1.49 -3.20 14.41
N ALA A 89 2.45 -4.05 14.02
CA ALA A 89 2.54 -5.43 14.52
C ALA A 89 2.82 -5.49 16.03
N GLY A 90 3.59 -4.56 16.56
CA GLY A 90 3.76 -4.36 18.01
C GLY A 90 2.44 -4.03 18.73
N GLN A 91 1.46 -3.45 18.04
CA GLN A 91 0.10 -3.21 18.56
C GLN A 91 -0.86 -4.41 18.37
N GLY A 92 -0.36 -5.54 17.86
CA GLY A 92 -1.13 -6.78 17.71
C GLY A 92 -1.79 -6.98 16.34
N TYR A 93 -1.61 -6.06 15.39
CA TYR A 93 -2.18 -6.18 14.04
C TYR A 93 -1.25 -7.00 13.12
N THR A 94 -1.80 -7.67 12.11
CA THR A 94 -1.00 -8.20 10.99
C THR A 94 -0.85 -7.13 9.91
N ALA A 95 0.38 -6.69 9.63
CA ALA A 95 0.64 -5.68 8.61
C ALA A 95 1.00 -6.32 7.28
N PHE A 96 0.45 -5.80 6.19
CA PHE A 96 0.75 -6.19 4.81
C PHE A 96 1.32 -4.97 4.09
N ILE A 97 2.61 -4.96 3.76
CA ILE A 97 3.28 -3.80 3.16
C ILE A 97 3.39 -4.03 1.66
N LEU A 98 2.82 -3.11 0.87
CA LEU A 98 2.81 -3.19 -0.59
C LEU A 98 3.99 -2.42 -1.20
N SER A 99 4.78 -3.09 -2.03
CA SER A 99 5.65 -2.45 -3.04
C SER A 99 4.98 -2.61 -4.40
N TYR A 100 4.41 -1.52 -4.93
CA TYR A 100 3.60 -1.50 -6.16
C TYR A 100 4.40 -1.04 -7.38
N ARG A 101 3.96 -1.43 -8.59
CA ARG A 101 4.55 -0.95 -9.84
C ARG A 101 4.27 0.53 -10.04
N MET A 102 5.29 1.30 -10.40
CA MET A 102 5.15 2.75 -10.65
C MET A 102 4.39 3.03 -11.95
N PRO A 103 3.62 4.13 -12.03
CA PRO A 103 2.77 4.43 -13.17
C PRO A 103 3.55 4.98 -14.38
N SER A 104 4.87 4.77 -14.51
CA SER A 104 5.73 5.45 -15.49
C SER A 104 5.35 5.30 -16.97
N VAL A 105 4.42 4.41 -17.28
CA VAL A 105 3.83 4.21 -18.63
C VAL A 105 2.30 4.08 -18.55
N ASN A 106 1.75 3.54 -17.46
CA ASN A 106 0.31 3.35 -17.29
C ASN A 106 -0.06 3.26 -15.79
N GLY A 107 -0.99 4.10 -15.33
CA GLY A 107 -1.48 4.15 -13.95
C GLY A 107 -2.20 2.87 -13.51
N TYR A 108 -2.78 2.15 -14.47
CA TYR A 108 -3.50 0.89 -14.29
C TYR A 108 -2.71 -0.15 -13.48
N TYR A 109 -1.39 -0.24 -13.64
CA TYR A 109 -0.60 -1.26 -12.93
C TYR A 109 -0.52 -0.99 -11.43
N SER A 110 -0.29 0.27 -11.01
CA SER A 110 -0.26 0.63 -9.59
C SER A 110 -1.61 0.35 -8.93
N PHE A 111 -2.69 0.72 -9.62
CA PHE A 111 -4.05 0.48 -9.14
C PHE A 111 -4.32 -1.02 -9.02
N ALA A 112 -4.10 -1.79 -10.08
CA ALA A 112 -4.29 -3.23 -10.08
C ALA A 112 -3.46 -3.95 -8.99
N ASP A 113 -2.24 -3.49 -8.73
CA ASP A 113 -1.39 -4.07 -7.69
C ASP A 113 -1.99 -3.86 -6.29
N ALA A 114 -2.45 -2.65 -5.99
CA ALA A 114 -3.05 -2.36 -4.70
C ALA A 114 -4.43 -3.02 -4.53
N LYS A 115 -5.23 -3.10 -5.60
CA LYS A 115 -6.47 -3.90 -5.64
C LYS A 115 -6.19 -5.37 -5.31
N ASN A 116 -5.20 -5.96 -5.98
CA ASN A 116 -4.82 -7.35 -5.74
C ASN A 116 -4.26 -7.57 -4.33
N ALA A 117 -3.63 -6.55 -3.74
CA ALA A 117 -3.09 -6.64 -2.39
C ALA A 117 -4.18 -6.77 -1.33
N LEU A 118 -5.29 -6.05 -1.48
CA LEU A 118 -6.46 -6.24 -0.61
C LEU A 118 -7.03 -7.66 -0.74
N ASN A 119 -7.19 -8.16 -1.97
CA ASN A 119 -7.64 -9.54 -2.21
C ASN A 119 -6.70 -10.59 -1.62
N PHE A 120 -5.39 -10.32 -1.68
CA PHE A 120 -4.37 -11.21 -1.13
C PHE A 120 -4.51 -11.39 0.39
N ILE A 121 -4.97 -10.38 1.12
CA ILE A 121 -5.16 -10.48 2.59
C ILE A 121 -6.15 -11.60 2.94
N SER A 122 -7.28 -11.67 2.24
CA SER A 122 -8.28 -12.73 2.45
C SER A 122 -7.72 -14.11 2.07
N TYR A 123 -6.97 -14.20 0.96
CA TYR A 123 -6.29 -15.43 0.56
C TYR A 123 -5.26 -15.88 1.61
N TRP A 124 -4.43 -14.97 2.09
CA TRP A 124 -3.41 -15.23 3.09
C TRP A 124 -4.02 -15.67 4.42
N ALA A 125 -5.12 -15.04 4.84
CA ALA A 125 -5.85 -15.41 6.04
C ALA A 125 -6.32 -16.87 5.97
N GLY A 126 -6.97 -17.25 4.86
CA GLY A 126 -7.41 -18.64 4.63
C GLY A 126 -6.25 -19.64 4.59
N MET A 127 -5.17 -19.31 3.87
CA MET A 127 -3.97 -20.16 3.79
C MET A 127 -3.26 -20.34 5.14
N SER A 128 -3.35 -19.34 6.01
CA SER A 128 -2.70 -19.34 7.33
C SER A 128 -3.63 -19.80 8.46
N GLU A 129 -4.82 -20.31 8.15
CA GLU A 129 -5.85 -20.70 9.12
C GLU A 129 -6.20 -19.58 10.12
N ARG A 130 -6.15 -18.33 9.65
CA ARG A 130 -6.44 -17.12 10.43
C ARG A 130 -7.73 -16.47 9.96
N THR A 131 -8.35 -15.73 10.85
CA THR A 131 -9.48 -14.83 10.53
C THR A 131 -9.17 -13.43 11.02
N PHE A 132 -9.51 -12.44 10.20
CA PHE A 132 -9.44 -11.04 10.60
C PHE A 132 -10.84 -10.52 10.95
N LYS A 133 -10.96 -9.90 12.12
CA LYS A 133 -12.15 -9.14 12.54
C LYS A 133 -12.31 -7.85 11.76
N SER A 134 -11.19 -7.28 11.31
CA SER A 134 -11.18 -6.14 10.41
C SER A 134 -9.88 -6.02 9.62
N VAL A 135 -9.98 -5.56 8.38
CA VAL A 135 -8.92 -5.23 7.44
C VAL A 135 -8.94 -3.72 7.17
N GLY A 136 -7.90 -3.01 7.60
CA GLY A 136 -7.70 -1.60 7.30
C GLY A 136 -6.82 -1.36 6.06
N CYS A 137 -6.88 -0.15 5.51
CA CYS A 137 -5.94 0.32 4.49
C CYS A 137 -5.30 1.65 4.92
N MET A 138 -3.97 1.68 5.01
CA MET A 138 -3.18 2.84 5.42
C MET A 138 -2.27 3.27 4.28
N GLY A 139 -2.36 4.54 3.86
CA GLY A 139 -1.55 5.05 2.75
C GLY A 139 -0.85 6.36 3.09
N PHE A 140 0.40 6.49 2.63
CA PHE A 140 1.25 7.66 2.88
C PHE A 140 1.50 8.46 1.60
N SER A 141 1.30 9.78 1.58
CA SER A 141 1.59 10.62 0.40
C SER A 141 0.97 10.07 -0.90
N ALA A 142 1.79 9.68 -1.89
CA ALA A 142 1.34 9.00 -3.10
C ALA A 142 0.70 7.63 -2.85
N GLY A 143 1.11 6.90 -1.81
CA GLY A 143 0.43 5.69 -1.35
C GLY A 143 -0.92 6.00 -0.68
N GLY A 144 -1.07 7.18 -0.09
CA GLY A 144 -2.35 7.71 0.38
C GLY A 144 -3.31 7.97 -0.77
N HIS A 145 -2.79 8.54 -1.86
CA HIS A 145 -3.54 8.67 -3.11
C HIS A 145 -3.99 7.29 -3.63
N LEU A 146 -3.06 6.34 -3.72
CA LEU A 146 -3.34 4.99 -4.20
C LEU A 146 -4.40 4.27 -3.34
N ALA A 147 -4.29 4.38 -2.01
CA ALA A 147 -5.25 3.83 -1.05
C ALA A 147 -6.66 4.41 -1.24
N GLY A 148 -6.78 5.73 -1.38
CA GLY A 148 -8.08 6.37 -1.65
C GLY A 148 -8.65 5.98 -3.02
N TYR A 149 -7.79 5.91 -4.04
CA TYR A 149 -8.20 5.65 -5.42
C TYR A 149 -8.76 4.23 -5.61
N ILE A 150 -8.08 3.21 -5.09
CA ILE A 150 -8.58 1.83 -5.22
C ILE A 150 -9.90 1.65 -4.48
N THR A 151 -10.06 2.30 -3.34
CA THR A 151 -11.28 2.22 -2.54
C THR A 151 -12.46 2.83 -3.30
N HIS A 152 -12.26 3.97 -3.98
CA HIS A 152 -13.27 4.53 -4.88
C HIS A 152 -13.71 3.55 -6.00
N LEU A 153 -12.76 3.06 -6.81
CA LEU A 153 -13.08 2.19 -7.95
C LEU A 153 -13.68 0.83 -7.55
N HIS A 154 -13.45 0.38 -6.33
CA HIS A 154 -13.98 -0.89 -5.84
C HIS A 154 -15.44 -0.83 -5.38
N TYR A 155 -15.98 0.37 -5.14
CA TYR A 155 -17.39 0.51 -4.78
C TYR A 155 -18.34 0.29 -5.96
N GLU A 156 -17.84 0.39 -7.20
CA GLU A 156 -18.62 0.16 -8.41
C GLU A 156 -18.71 -1.33 -8.80
N GLU A 157 -17.86 -2.20 -8.22
CA GLU A 157 -17.79 -3.64 -8.55
C GLU A 157 -18.31 -4.53 -7.40
N GLU A 158 -19.26 -5.42 -7.69
CA GLU A 158 -20.00 -6.26 -6.73
C GLU A 158 -19.12 -7.31 -6.00
N THR A 159 -17.95 -7.67 -6.55
CA THR A 159 -17.05 -8.73 -6.05
C THR A 159 -15.84 -8.20 -5.27
N SER A 160 -15.79 -6.90 -4.99
CA SER A 160 -14.59 -6.25 -4.44
C SER A 160 -14.39 -6.48 -2.94
N VAL A 161 -13.17 -6.86 -2.54
CA VAL A 161 -12.74 -6.81 -1.13
C VAL A 161 -12.58 -5.35 -0.71
N ARG A 162 -13.29 -4.97 0.35
CA ARG A 162 -13.34 -3.59 0.87
C ARG A 162 -12.59 -3.52 2.21
N PRO A 163 -11.76 -2.48 2.44
CA PRO A 163 -11.25 -2.24 3.79
C PRO A 163 -12.39 -1.73 4.69
N ASP A 164 -12.38 -2.13 5.96
CA ASP A 164 -13.37 -1.66 6.94
C ASP A 164 -13.11 -0.22 7.38
N TRP A 165 -11.89 0.28 7.20
CA TRP A 165 -11.47 1.64 7.53
C TRP A 165 -10.22 2.04 6.74
N MET A 166 -10.02 3.36 6.59
CA MET A 166 -8.83 3.93 5.97
C MET A 166 -8.09 4.91 6.88
N ALA A 167 -6.77 4.91 6.77
CA ALA A 167 -5.90 5.91 7.37
C ALA A 167 -5.02 6.55 6.28
N LEU A 168 -5.32 7.79 5.90
CA LEU A 168 -4.63 8.52 4.86
C LEU A 168 -3.69 9.55 5.50
N ILE A 169 -2.39 9.27 5.42
CA ILE A 169 -1.34 10.02 6.11
C ILE A 169 -0.65 10.93 5.08
N TYR A 170 -0.79 12.24 5.28
CA TYR A 170 -0.37 13.31 4.37
C TYR A 170 -0.61 12.99 2.89
N PRO A 171 -1.82 12.52 2.52
CA PRO A 171 -2.07 11.95 1.20
C PRO A 171 -1.94 13.01 0.09
N VAL A 172 -1.57 12.56 -1.10
CA VAL A 172 -1.90 13.32 -2.31
C VAL A 172 -3.40 13.14 -2.55
N ILE A 173 -4.13 14.25 -2.56
CA ILE A 173 -5.60 14.27 -2.75
C ILE A 173 -5.90 14.79 -4.16
N SER A 174 -5.49 16.02 -4.43
CA SER A 174 -5.76 16.70 -5.69
C SER A 174 -4.62 16.59 -6.70
N LEU A 175 -4.99 16.39 -7.96
CA LEU A 175 -4.12 16.58 -9.12
C LEU A 175 -4.35 17.94 -9.81
N ASP A 176 -5.21 18.80 -9.25
CA ASP A 176 -5.40 20.17 -9.72
C ASP A 176 -4.05 20.91 -9.77
N ARG A 177 -3.73 21.47 -10.93
CA ARG A 177 -2.43 22.12 -11.17
C ARG A 177 -2.05 23.16 -10.10
N SER A 178 -3.01 23.87 -9.51
CA SER A 178 -2.79 24.95 -8.56
C SER A 178 -2.35 24.49 -7.17
N ILE A 179 -2.70 23.26 -6.78
CA ILE A 179 -2.49 22.73 -5.42
C ILE A 179 -1.78 21.38 -5.39
N ALA A 180 -1.66 20.69 -6.52
CA ALA A 180 -1.12 19.35 -6.58
C ALA A 180 0.37 19.27 -6.26
N HIS A 181 0.76 18.13 -5.67
CA HIS A 181 2.15 17.71 -5.63
C HIS A 181 2.63 17.38 -7.05
N GLN A 182 3.35 18.32 -7.67
CA GLN A 182 3.64 18.33 -9.11
C GLN A 182 4.32 17.05 -9.62
N GLY A 183 5.17 16.41 -8.80
CA GLY A 183 5.81 15.15 -9.16
C GLY A 183 4.83 13.98 -9.33
N CYS A 184 3.82 13.90 -8.46
CA CYS A 184 2.79 12.86 -8.52
C CYS A 184 1.85 13.12 -9.69
N ARG A 185 1.39 14.37 -9.81
CA ARG A 185 0.55 14.83 -10.92
C ARG A 185 1.18 14.48 -12.26
N LYS A 186 2.43 14.89 -12.49
CA LYS A 186 3.13 14.60 -13.74
C LYS A 186 3.15 13.09 -14.03
N ARG A 187 3.52 12.26 -13.06
CA ARG A 187 3.64 10.81 -13.25
C ARG A 187 2.32 10.13 -13.59
N LEU A 188 1.20 10.54 -12.97
CA LEU A 188 -0.11 9.97 -13.25
C LEU A 188 -0.66 10.48 -14.60
N LEU A 189 -0.54 11.77 -14.89
CA LEU A 189 -1.03 12.34 -16.14
C LEU A 189 -0.22 11.87 -17.36
N ASP A 190 1.10 11.76 -17.23
CA ASP A 190 1.97 11.17 -18.28
C ASP A 190 1.61 9.69 -18.53
N ALA A 191 0.96 9.03 -17.56
CA ALA A 191 0.46 7.66 -17.67
C ALA A 191 -0.94 7.55 -18.31
N GLY A 192 -1.52 8.68 -18.74
CA GLY A 192 -2.83 8.74 -19.38
C GLY A 192 -4.02 8.91 -18.42
N GLU A 193 -3.78 9.13 -17.12
CA GLU A 193 -4.87 9.37 -16.17
C GLU A 193 -5.51 10.75 -16.36
N SER A 194 -6.82 10.84 -16.12
CA SER A 194 -7.54 12.11 -16.10
C SER A 194 -7.28 12.84 -14.79
N GLU A 195 -6.96 14.14 -14.84
CA GLU A 195 -6.78 14.99 -13.66
C GLU A 195 -8.01 14.97 -12.76
N TYR A 196 -9.20 15.08 -13.34
CA TYR A 196 -10.45 15.08 -12.59
C TYR A 196 -10.69 13.72 -11.93
N SER A 197 -10.60 12.63 -12.70
CA SER A 197 -10.94 11.28 -12.22
C SER A 197 -9.89 10.69 -11.28
N ALA A 198 -8.64 11.15 -11.36
CA ALA A 198 -7.59 10.73 -10.45
C ALA A 198 -7.50 11.60 -9.18
N SER A 199 -8.12 12.79 -9.15
CA SER A 199 -8.20 13.58 -7.92
C SER A 199 -9.22 12.98 -6.95
N LEU A 200 -8.78 12.59 -5.75
CA LEU A 200 -9.59 11.82 -4.80
C LEU A 200 -10.84 12.56 -4.32
N GLU A 201 -10.76 13.89 -4.19
CA GLU A 201 -11.87 14.71 -3.74
C GLU A 201 -13.10 14.65 -4.67
N ASN A 202 -12.90 14.34 -5.94
CA ASN A 202 -13.98 14.22 -6.93
C ASN A 202 -14.68 12.86 -6.90
N SER A 203 -14.18 11.95 -6.06
CA SER A 203 -14.56 10.53 -6.03
C SER A 203 -15.14 10.10 -4.68
N VAL A 204 -15.38 11.05 -3.77
CA VAL A 204 -15.94 10.79 -2.44
C VAL A 204 -17.42 10.42 -2.54
N THR A 205 -17.80 9.32 -1.88
CA THR A 205 -19.18 8.82 -1.83
C THR A 205 -19.57 8.41 -0.42
N GLU A 206 -20.88 8.26 -0.17
CA GLU A 206 -21.41 7.76 1.12
C GLU A 206 -21.03 6.31 1.44
N TYR A 207 -20.55 5.55 0.44
CA TYR A 207 -20.18 4.14 0.57
C TYR A 207 -18.72 3.93 0.98
N MET A 208 -17.94 5.01 1.05
CA MET A 208 -16.56 4.95 1.53
C MET A 208 -16.52 4.51 3.01
N PRO A 209 -15.47 3.77 3.42
CA PRO A 209 -15.35 3.34 4.80
C PRO A 209 -14.95 4.55 5.66
N PRO A 210 -15.05 4.47 6.99
CA PRO A 210 -14.51 5.49 7.87
C PRO A 210 -13.06 5.86 7.51
N VAL A 211 -12.79 7.15 7.26
CA VAL A 211 -11.47 7.66 6.85
C VAL A 211 -10.90 8.55 7.93
N THR A 212 -9.70 8.21 8.41
CA THR A 212 -8.86 9.11 9.20
C THR A 212 -7.88 9.83 8.29
N LEU A 213 -7.89 11.17 8.29
CA LEU A 213 -6.97 12.02 7.53
C LEU A 213 -5.96 12.67 8.48
N LEU A 214 -4.67 12.41 8.29
CA LEU A 214 -3.60 13.06 9.05
C LEU A 214 -2.81 14.01 8.14
N CYS A 215 -3.04 15.32 8.23
CA CYS A 215 -2.35 16.31 7.39
C CYS A 215 -1.00 16.76 7.99
N MET A 216 -0.03 17.13 7.15
CA MET A 216 1.32 17.56 7.58
C MET A 216 1.33 18.73 8.58
N GLN A 217 0.31 19.60 8.57
CA GLN A 217 0.20 20.70 9.54
C GLN A 217 -0.02 20.20 10.99
N GLN A 218 -0.55 18.98 11.16
CA GLN A 218 -0.73 18.32 12.45
C GLN A 218 0.48 17.45 12.84
N MET A 219 1.29 16.97 11.89
CA MET A 219 2.48 16.16 12.21
C MET A 219 3.58 16.94 12.93
N ILE A 220 3.74 18.25 12.67
CA ILE A 220 4.69 19.09 13.42
C ILE A 220 4.34 19.11 14.92
N ARG A 221 3.04 19.08 15.27
CA ARG A 221 2.59 18.99 16.67
C ARG A 221 2.70 17.58 17.24
N MET A 222 2.52 16.54 16.42
CA MET A 222 2.61 15.15 16.87
C MET A 222 4.05 14.75 17.21
N PHE A 223 5.06 15.20 16.45
CA PHE A 223 6.47 14.99 16.82
C PHE A 223 6.89 15.74 18.09
N GLN A 224 6.22 16.85 18.45
CA GLN A 224 6.45 17.54 19.73
C GLN A 224 5.79 16.84 20.93
N LEU A 225 4.78 15.98 20.70
CA LEU A 225 4.11 15.20 21.75
C LEU A 225 4.74 13.82 22.01
N PHE A 226 5.70 13.39 21.19
CA PHE A 226 6.47 12.15 21.39
C PHE A 226 7.92 12.40 21.89
N ILE A 227 8.28 13.65 22.24
CA ILE A 227 9.60 14.04 22.79
C ILE A 227 9.45 14.85 24.10
N LEU A 228 8.33 14.74 24.82
CA LEU A 228 8.15 15.22 26.19
C LEU A 228 7.35 14.20 26.98
#